data_AF-A0A3D4DWZ1-F1
#
_entry.id   AF-A0A3D4DWZ1-F1
#
_cell.length_a   1.000
_cell.length_b   1.000
_cell.length_c   1.000
_cell.angle_alpha   90.00
_cell.angle_beta   90.00
_cell.angle_gamma   90.00
#
_symmetry.space_group_name_H-M   'P 1'
#
loop_
_entity.id
_entity.type
_entity.pdbx_description
1 polymer ?
#
loop_
_entity_poly.entity_id
_entity_poly.type
_entity_poly.pdbx_seq_one_letter_code
_entity_poly.pdbx_strand_id
1 'polypeptide(L)'
;MTVDLEDYRACFARAPEDFDTVEASFHEAAKVMSAQGLADLMEGAKGLCNLGRGHDLVLAYLENMPAVARECGEDVIRDCVGAAMKLSSMTSGEVIARLFAALPTAARRLGDPELLRGYLQLIHQLSAKAARGLRPMLTVTDELLSKLTLSGLRRWANFGADAYRRDLPNLTKYFALESADSRKMLQQERRGTLFIDTQRKLNFYLRALWGRDFFLRPTAADYEGFRPYIDGHVLHLPDAVDDVADVRGHDLYRAMTAHLAAHICYSTAAISAEQLSPAQMFFIGLIEDARVEYNAAQAFPGLAKLWGNLLALRWDKVPEHPTMVALEAFAHLLNDPGATTGNAQLDALGAKFHAEIADRSTDNQFSWHLGMELYHVFAATRDVPSLRILNAIRIPYRDDNRFVWEFEEFDWDAHGAEYIPASQRQVRKYVSAIELANEVDVELAGDDAQEIWVGKDTFMPYEDAGEATVSHNDMWGKEPISAP
;
A
#
# COMPACT_ATOMS: atom_id res chain seq x y z
N MET A 1 -29.67 6.82 11.81
CA MET A 1 -29.36 6.82 13.25
C MET A 1 -29.23 8.28 13.67
N THR A 2 -30.08 8.75 14.58
CA THR A 2 -29.98 10.11 15.15
C THR A 2 -29.01 10.06 16.32
N VAL A 3 -27.85 10.69 16.17
CA VAL A 3 -26.86 10.87 17.25
C VAL A 3 -27.41 11.94 18.19
N ASP A 4 -27.60 11.59 19.46
CA ASP A 4 -27.98 12.55 20.50
C ASP A 4 -26.72 13.01 21.23
N LEU A 5 -26.32 14.26 21.03
CA LEU A 5 -25.12 14.80 21.66
C LEU A 5 -25.28 14.93 23.19
N GLU A 6 -26.50 14.97 23.72
CA GLU A 6 -26.75 15.01 25.17
C GLU A 6 -26.20 13.79 25.91
N ASP A 7 -26.09 12.64 25.24
CA ASP A 7 -25.49 11.41 25.79
C ASP A 7 -24.06 11.63 26.31
N TYR A 8 -23.35 12.64 25.78
CA TYR A 8 -21.97 12.93 26.12
C TYR A 8 -21.82 14.01 27.21
N ARG A 9 -22.87 14.82 27.46
CA ARG A 9 -22.79 16.00 28.35
C ARG A 9 -22.29 15.64 29.76
N ALA A 10 -22.67 14.47 30.26
CA ALA A 10 -22.24 13.98 31.57
C ALA A 10 -20.71 13.81 31.69
N CYS A 11 -20.01 13.42 30.60
CA CYS A 11 -18.55 13.26 30.59
C CYS A 11 -17.82 14.59 30.71
N PHE A 12 -18.45 15.66 30.20
CA PHE A 12 -17.94 17.02 30.16
C PHE A 12 -18.44 17.87 31.32
N ALA A 13 -19.13 17.30 32.32
CA ALA A 13 -19.66 18.06 33.45
C ALA A 13 -18.61 18.87 34.24
N ARG A 14 -17.32 18.48 34.14
CA ARG A 14 -16.19 19.18 34.78
C ARG A 14 -15.48 20.19 33.87
N ALA A 15 -15.80 20.20 32.58
CA ALA A 15 -15.32 21.16 31.58
C ALA A 15 -16.44 21.41 30.54
N PRO A 16 -17.54 22.09 30.92
CA PRO A 16 -18.69 22.27 30.03
C PRO A 16 -18.36 23.10 28.80
N GLU A 17 -17.36 23.98 28.89
CA GLU A 17 -16.88 24.79 27.76
C GLU A 17 -16.29 23.95 26.61
N ASP A 18 -15.73 22.77 26.91
CA ASP A 18 -15.14 21.91 25.89
C ASP A 18 -16.19 21.06 25.15
N PHE A 19 -17.45 21.08 25.62
CA PHE A 19 -18.53 20.31 25.01
C PHE A 19 -18.91 20.85 23.62
N ASP A 20 -18.81 22.16 23.38
CA ASP A 20 -19.08 22.76 22.07
C ASP A 20 -18.14 22.20 20.98
N THR A 21 -16.93 21.78 21.37
CA THR A 21 -15.95 21.12 20.49
C THR A 21 -16.42 19.74 20.01
N VAL A 22 -17.29 19.06 20.77
CA VAL A 22 -17.85 17.75 20.38
C VAL A 22 -18.78 17.89 19.17
N GLU A 23 -19.64 18.91 19.16
CA GLU A 23 -20.54 19.20 18.04
C GLU A 23 -19.74 19.58 16.78
N ALA A 24 -18.75 20.45 16.93
CA ALA A 24 -17.85 20.81 15.82
C ALA A 24 -17.10 19.58 15.26
N SER A 25 -16.56 18.73 16.13
CA SER A 25 -15.85 17.50 15.73
C SER A 25 -16.76 16.52 15.00
N PHE A 26 -18.02 16.38 15.44
CA PHE A 26 -19.02 15.57 14.77
C PHE A 26 -19.29 16.05 13.34
N HIS A 27 -19.49 17.36 13.15
CA HIS A 27 -19.74 17.93 11.83
C HIS A 27 -18.55 17.79 10.88
N GLU A 28 -17.32 17.97 11.38
CA GLU A 28 -16.12 17.73 10.57
C GLU A 28 -15.94 16.25 10.21
N ALA A 29 -16.22 15.33 11.15
CA ALA A 29 -16.19 13.90 10.89
C ALA A 29 -17.24 13.48 9.84
N ALA A 30 -18.46 14.01 9.93
CA ALA A 30 -19.55 13.71 9.01
C ALA A 30 -19.27 14.10 7.55
N LYS A 31 -18.37 15.06 7.31
CA LYS A 31 -17.94 15.46 5.95
C LYS A 31 -17.05 14.42 5.27
N VAL A 32 -16.38 13.56 6.04
CA VAL A 32 -15.27 12.72 5.55
C VAL A 32 -15.43 11.23 5.86
N MET A 33 -16.48 10.86 6.57
CA MET A 33 -16.76 9.49 7.01
C MET A 33 -18.12 9.02 6.49
N SER A 34 -18.26 7.70 6.31
CA SER A 34 -19.53 7.05 6.03
C SER A 34 -20.49 7.14 7.21
N ALA A 35 -21.77 6.90 6.96
CA ALA A 35 -22.77 6.83 8.02
C ALA A 35 -22.45 5.74 9.07
N GLN A 36 -21.85 4.63 8.64
CA GLN A 36 -21.43 3.55 9.55
C GLN A 36 -20.17 3.93 10.34
N GLY A 37 -19.17 4.54 9.68
CA GLY A 37 -17.96 5.01 10.34
C GLY A 37 -18.25 6.09 11.38
N LEU A 38 -19.17 7.01 11.07
CA LEU A 38 -19.64 8.02 12.02
C LEU A 38 -20.39 7.38 13.20
N ALA A 39 -21.17 6.34 12.97
CA ALA A 39 -21.82 5.58 14.04
C ALA A 39 -20.81 4.91 14.98
N ASP A 40 -19.81 4.24 14.39
CA ASP A 40 -18.74 3.58 15.12
C ASP A 40 -17.88 4.57 15.91
N LEU A 41 -17.64 5.77 15.35
CA LEU A 41 -16.96 6.87 16.03
C LEU A 41 -17.75 7.30 17.28
N MET A 42 -19.03 7.60 17.12
CA MET A 42 -19.85 8.08 18.24
C MET A 42 -20.03 7.02 19.33
N GLU A 43 -20.25 5.76 18.96
CA GLU A 43 -20.31 4.65 19.92
C GLU A 43 -18.97 4.45 20.65
N GLY A 44 -17.86 4.58 19.93
CA GLY A 44 -16.52 4.56 20.51
C GLY A 44 -16.30 5.66 21.54
N ALA A 45 -16.70 6.90 21.23
CA ALA A 45 -16.64 8.03 22.14
C ALA A 45 -17.47 7.78 23.41
N LYS A 46 -18.65 7.17 23.27
CA LYS A 46 -19.53 6.81 24.40
C LYS A 46 -18.88 5.73 25.29
N GLY A 47 -18.25 4.74 24.67
CA GLY A 47 -17.44 3.73 25.36
C GLY A 47 -16.30 4.34 26.17
N LEU A 48 -15.56 5.30 25.59
CA LEU A 48 -14.45 6.00 26.28
C LEU A 48 -14.94 6.89 27.42
N CYS A 49 -16.06 7.58 27.23
CA CYS A 49 -16.80 8.32 28.24
C CYS A 49 -17.08 7.46 29.49
N ASN A 50 -17.63 6.27 29.28
CA ASN A 50 -17.98 5.33 30.34
C ASN A 50 -16.77 4.77 31.11
N LEU A 51 -15.54 4.90 30.59
CA LEU A 51 -14.33 4.53 31.32
C LEU A 51 -14.03 5.47 32.50
N GLY A 52 -14.59 6.70 32.50
CA GLY A 52 -14.37 7.68 33.56
C GLY A 52 -12.92 8.14 33.70
N ARG A 53 -12.15 8.15 32.59
CA ARG A 53 -10.71 8.47 32.56
C ARG A 53 -10.38 9.91 32.18
N GLY A 54 -11.37 10.81 32.17
CA GLY A 54 -11.21 12.23 31.84
C GLY A 54 -11.79 12.58 30.47
N HIS A 55 -12.22 13.83 30.30
CA HIS A 55 -12.85 14.33 29.07
C HIS A 55 -11.82 14.54 27.93
N ASP A 56 -10.58 14.92 28.25
CA ASP A 56 -9.47 15.05 27.29
C ASP A 56 -9.29 13.82 26.39
N LEU A 57 -9.53 12.63 26.95
CA LEU A 57 -9.47 11.37 26.22
C LEU A 57 -10.51 11.31 25.09
N VAL A 58 -11.75 11.71 25.41
CA VAL A 58 -12.89 11.65 24.49
C VAL A 58 -12.72 12.71 23.41
N LEU A 59 -12.27 13.91 23.77
CA LEU A 59 -11.95 14.97 22.81
C LEU A 59 -10.84 14.54 21.86
N ALA A 60 -9.70 14.10 22.39
CA ALA A 60 -8.58 13.68 21.57
C ALA A 60 -8.98 12.55 20.60
N TYR A 61 -9.85 11.63 21.02
CA TYR A 61 -10.41 10.61 20.14
C TYR A 61 -11.27 11.21 19.02
N LEU A 62 -12.27 12.03 19.34
CA LEU A 62 -13.20 12.62 18.37
C LEU A 62 -12.49 13.51 17.36
N GLU A 63 -11.52 14.31 17.81
CA GLU A 63 -10.77 15.24 16.97
C GLU A 63 -9.83 14.52 15.98
N ASN A 64 -9.20 13.43 16.40
CA ASN A 64 -8.09 12.83 15.66
C ASN A 64 -8.49 11.61 14.83
N MET A 65 -9.51 10.85 15.25
CA MET A 65 -9.89 9.62 14.55
C MET A 65 -10.38 9.79 13.11
N PRO A 66 -11.07 10.88 12.71
CA PRO A 66 -11.43 11.08 11.30
C PRO A 66 -10.21 11.12 10.38
N ALA A 67 -9.09 11.70 10.82
CA ALA A 67 -7.84 11.69 10.07
C ALA A 67 -7.22 10.29 10.00
N VAL A 68 -7.30 9.51 11.08
CA VAL A 68 -6.83 8.11 11.11
C VAL A 68 -7.64 7.24 10.14
N ALA A 69 -8.97 7.38 10.16
CA ALA A 69 -9.87 6.65 9.28
C ALA A 69 -9.66 7.00 7.80
N ARG A 70 -9.30 8.25 7.50
CA ARG A 70 -8.95 8.68 6.13
C ARG A 70 -7.71 7.95 5.60
N GLU A 71 -6.70 7.75 6.43
CA GLU A 71 -5.42 7.15 6.01
C GLU A 71 -5.45 5.61 6.03
N CYS A 72 -6.16 4.99 6.98
CA CYS A 72 -6.13 3.54 7.17
C CYS A 72 -7.49 2.83 7.00
N GLY A 73 -8.56 3.56 6.65
CA GLY A 73 -9.93 3.02 6.56
C GLY A 73 -10.70 3.10 7.88
N GLU A 74 -12.03 3.02 7.81
CA GLU A 74 -12.92 3.22 8.97
C GLU A 74 -12.90 2.04 9.96
N ASP A 75 -12.53 0.83 9.51
CA ASP A 75 -12.49 -0.37 10.37
C ASP A 75 -11.55 -0.22 11.56
N VAL A 76 -10.51 0.62 11.44
CA VAL A 76 -9.53 0.84 12.51
C VAL A 76 -10.12 1.58 13.71
N ILE A 77 -11.29 2.22 13.57
CA ILE A 77 -11.95 2.95 14.66
C ILE A 77 -12.19 2.03 15.85
N ARG A 78 -12.73 0.83 15.60
CA ARG A 78 -12.99 -0.18 16.63
C ARG A 78 -11.71 -0.71 17.25
N ASP A 79 -10.67 -0.89 16.43
CA ASP A 79 -9.35 -1.32 16.90
C ASP A 79 -8.71 -0.31 17.85
N CYS A 80 -8.79 0.98 17.51
CA CYS A 80 -8.28 2.08 18.34
C CYS A 80 -9.03 2.18 19.68
N VAL A 81 -10.36 2.04 19.68
CA VAL A 81 -11.16 2.00 20.92
C VAL A 81 -10.78 0.77 21.76
N GLY A 82 -10.68 -0.41 21.14
CA GLY A 82 -10.25 -1.63 21.81
C GLY A 82 -8.85 -1.53 22.42
N ALA A 83 -7.92 -0.85 21.73
CA ALA A 83 -6.58 -0.59 22.24
C ALA A 83 -6.61 0.37 23.45
N ALA A 84 -7.40 1.45 23.39
CA ALA A 84 -7.60 2.37 24.51
C ALA A 84 -8.19 1.66 25.74
N MET A 85 -9.18 0.78 25.56
CA MET A 85 -9.75 -0.04 26.64
C MET A 85 -8.72 -0.99 27.27
N LYS A 86 -7.85 -1.60 26.46
CA LYS A 86 -6.76 -2.44 26.99
C LYS A 86 -5.75 -1.62 27.79
N LEU A 87 -5.46 -0.39 27.36
CA LEU A 87 -4.52 0.51 28.02
C LEU A 87 -5.06 1.18 29.29
N SER A 88 -6.38 1.28 29.44
CA SER A 88 -7.01 1.98 30.58
C SER A 88 -6.78 1.32 31.93
N SER A 89 -6.37 0.05 31.96
CA SER A 89 -5.95 -0.66 33.18
C SER A 89 -4.46 -0.50 33.50
N MET A 90 -3.66 0.02 32.56
CA MET A 90 -2.19 0.01 32.62
C MET A 90 -1.58 1.42 32.65
N THR A 91 -2.32 2.43 32.16
CA THR A 91 -1.84 3.81 31.98
C THR A 91 -2.91 4.82 32.38
N SER A 92 -2.55 6.11 32.48
CA SER A 92 -3.49 7.19 32.77
C SER A 92 -4.28 7.63 31.54
N GLY A 93 -5.43 8.27 31.76
CA GLY A 93 -6.23 8.85 30.67
C GLY A 93 -5.45 9.86 29.82
N GLU A 94 -4.55 10.64 30.44
CA GLU A 94 -3.63 11.54 29.72
C GLU A 94 -2.76 10.81 28.69
N VAL A 95 -2.24 9.61 29.02
CA VAL A 95 -1.38 8.85 28.09
C VAL A 95 -2.19 8.33 26.92
N ILE A 96 -3.44 7.91 27.15
CA ILE A 96 -4.33 7.44 26.08
C ILE A 96 -4.80 8.62 25.22
N ALA A 97 -5.08 9.79 25.80
CA ALA A 97 -5.35 11.01 25.04
C ALA A 97 -4.16 11.39 24.15
N ARG A 98 -2.92 11.27 24.68
CA ARG A 98 -1.68 11.47 23.89
C ARG A 98 -1.50 10.43 22.80
N LEU A 99 -1.92 9.19 23.02
CA LEU A 99 -1.95 8.18 21.97
C LEU A 99 -2.88 8.63 20.84
N PHE A 100 -4.13 9.01 21.14
CA PHE A 100 -5.07 9.49 20.12
C PHE A 100 -4.52 10.70 19.36
N ALA A 101 -3.90 11.65 20.05
CA ALA A 101 -3.25 12.80 19.40
C ALA A 101 -2.06 12.40 18.48
N ALA A 102 -1.39 11.28 18.76
CA ALA A 102 -0.28 10.79 17.94
C ALA A 102 -0.73 9.86 16.79
N LEU A 103 -1.95 9.31 16.85
CA LEU A 103 -2.44 8.35 15.86
C LEU A 103 -2.54 8.90 14.44
N PRO A 104 -2.96 10.15 14.17
CA PRO A 104 -2.97 10.68 12.80
C PRO A 104 -1.58 10.66 12.16
N THR A 105 -0.54 10.96 12.94
CA THR A 105 0.85 10.88 12.49
C THR A 105 1.24 9.43 12.21
N ALA A 106 0.92 8.50 13.12
CA ALA A 106 1.22 7.10 12.92
C ALA A 106 0.49 6.52 11.68
N ALA A 107 -0.80 6.83 11.53
CA ALA A 107 -1.61 6.41 10.40
C ALA A 107 -1.06 6.92 9.07
N ARG A 108 -0.71 8.21 8.98
CA ARG A 108 -0.09 8.80 7.79
C ARG A 108 1.27 8.19 7.44
N ARG A 109 2.06 7.78 8.44
CA ARG A 109 3.40 7.20 8.22
C ARG A 109 3.37 5.71 7.89
N LEU A 110 2.38 4.99 8.43
CA LEU A 110 2.21 3.56 8.21
C LEU A 110 1.37 3.27 6.96
N GLY A 111 0.33 4.06 6.70
CA GLY A 111 -0.47 4.02 5.47
C GLY A 111 -1.29 2.75 5.25
N ASP A 112 -1.42 1.87 6.25
CA ASP A 112 -2.16 0.61 6.16
C ASP A 112 -2.77 0.20 7.52
N PRO A 113 -4.02 -0.32 7.54
CA PRO A 113 -4.69 -0.74 8.77
C PRO A 113 -3.98 -1.86 9.53
N GLU A 114 -3.38 -2.85 8.87
CA GLU A 114 -2.67 -3.94 9.55
C GLU A 114 -1.39 -3.44 10.23
N LEU A 115 -0.68 -2.51 9.57
CA LEU A 115 0.46 -1.84 10.20
C LEU A 115 0.02 -1.01 11.41
N LEU A 116 -1.11 -0.30 11.32
CA LEU A 116 -1.64 0.45 12.46
C LEU A 116 -2.05 -0.47 13.62
N ARG A 117 -2.69 -1.61 13.34
CA ARG A 117 -2.99 -2.67 14.33
C ARG A 117 -1.71 -3.17 15.00
N GLY A 118 -0.67 -3.42 14.21
CA GLY A 118 0.65 -3.81 14.72
C GLY A 118 1.29 -2.73 15.61
N TYR A 119 1.12 -1.45 15.28
CA TYR A 119 1.56 -0.32 16.10
C TYR A 119 0.81 -0.24 17.45
N LEU A 120 -0.52 -0.37 17.43
CA LEU A 120 -1.34 -0.44 18.65
C LEU A 120 -0.95 -1.62 19.53
N GLN A 121 -0.65 -2.78 18.93
CA GLN A 121 -0.16 -3.94 19.66
C GLN A 121 1.22 -3.68 20.29
N LEU A 122 2.12 -3.00 19.60
CA LEU A 122 3.42 -2.60 20.16
C LEU A 122 3.25 -1.67 21.36
N ILE A 123 2.40 -0.65 21.27
CA ILE A 123 2.08 0.26 22.38
C ILE A 123 1.55 -0.53 23.58
N HIS A 124 0.63 -1.46 23.35
CA HIS A 124 0.09 -2.31 24.41
C HIS A 124 1.20 -3.14 25.07
N GLN A 125 2.10 -3.76 24.30
CA GLN A 125 3.25 -4.51 24.85
C GLN A 125 4.19 -3.61 25.67
N LEU A 126 4.47 -2.40 25.19
CA LEU A 126 5.32 -1.44 25.88
C LEU A 126 4.68 -0.89 27.15
N SER A 127 3.34 -0.78 27.20
CA SER A 127 2.65 -0.37 28.43
C SER A 127 2.88 -1.36 29.58
N ALA A 128 3.09 -2.66 29.29
CA ALA A 128 3.45 -3.65 30.30
C ALA A 128 4.94 -3.60 30.67
N LYS A 129 5.83 -3.45 29.68
CA LYS A 129 7.28 -3.60 29.86
C LYS A 129 8.00 -2.31 30.26
N ALA A 130 7.54 -1.17 29.77
CA ALA A 130 8.24 0.11 29.80
C ALA A 130 7.26 1.30 29.88
N ALA A 131 6.24 1.24 30.75
CA ALA A 131 5.17 2.25 30.84
C ALA A 131 5.67 3.70 30.92
N ARG A 132 6.78 3.96 31.63
CA ARG A 132 7.38 5.31 31.76
C ARG A 132 7.97 5.84 30.45
N GLY A 133 8.35 4.96 29.53
CA GLY A 133 8.85 5.33 28.21
C GLY A 133 7.73 5.70 27.21
N LEU A 134 6.48 5.34 27.50
CA LEU A 134 5.38 5.49 26.54
C LEU A 134 5.09 6.95 26.19
N ARG A 135 4.89 7.80 27.21
CA ARG A 135 4.61 9.24 27.02
C ARG A 135 5.75 9.97 26.26
N PRO A 136 7.04 9.79 26.62
CA PRO A 136 8.15 10.32 25.81
C PRO A 136 8.12 9.84 24.36
N MET A 137 7.91 8.54 24.12
CA MET A 137 7.89 7.97 22.77
C MET A 137 6.77 8.56 21.90
N LEU A 138 5.58 8.73 22.47
CA LEU A 138 4.44 9.35 21.78
C LEU A 138 4.74 10.79 21.36
N THR A 139 5.61 11.50 22.09
CA THR A 139 6.02 12.88 21.76
C THR A 139 6.94 12.94 20.54
N VAL A 140 7.72 11.88 20.29
CA VAL A 140 8.69 11.80 19.18
C VAL A 140 8.29 10.81 18.08
N THR A 141 7.01 10.42 18.04
CA THR A 141 6.51 9.39 17.10
C THR A 141 6.70 9.77 15.64
N ASP A 142 6.53 11.04 15.26
CA ASP A 142 6.81 11.48 13.88
C ASP A 142 8.28 11.29 13.52
N GLU A 143 9.20 11.67 14.41
CA GLU A 143 10.63 11.51 14.15
C GLU A 143 11.00 10.02 14.00
N LEU A 144 10.44 9.15 14.83
CA LEU A 144 10.68 7.70 14.75
C LEU A 144 10.14 7.12 13.44
N LEU A 145 8.88 7.37 13.12
CA LEU A 145 8.22 6.79 11.94
C LEU A 145 8.60 7.48 10.62
N SER A 146 9.25 8.65 10.67
CA SER A 146 9.91 9.25 9.49
C SER A 146 11.21 8.55 9.07
N LYS A 147 11.70 7.62 9.90
CA LYS A 147 13.00 6.94 9.71
C LYS A 147 12.90 5.42 9.81
N LEU A 148 11.90 4.90 10.51
CA LEU A 148 11.75 3.49 10.82
C LEU A 148 10.48 2.92 10.21
N THR A 149 10.59 1.70 9.70
CA THR A 149 9.44 0.82 9.52
C THR A 149 8.84 0.43 10.86
N LEU A 150 7.63 -0.13 10.87
CA LEU A 150 7.02 -0.65 12.09
C LEU A 150 7.90 -1.72 12.76
N SER A 151 8.54 -2.57 11.96
CA SER A 151 9.46 -3.59 12.45
C SER A 151 10.73 -2.97 13.06
N GLY A 152 11.28 -1.92 12.45
CA GLY A 152 12.39 -1.14 13.01
C GLY A 152 12.04 -0.47 14.33
N LEU A 153 10.85 0.15 14.41
CA LEU A 153 10.34 0.74 15.65
C LEU A 153 10.18 -0.32 16.75
N ARG A 154 9.68 -1.52 16.41
CA ARG A 154 9.56 -2.64 17.35
C ARG A 154 10.91 -3.08 17.91
N ARG A 155 11.95 -3.20 17.05
CA ARG A 155 13.31 -3.58 17.49
C ARG A 155 13.95 -2.50 18.35
N TRP A 156 13.83 -1.23 17.95
CA TRP A 156 14.28 -0.08 18.73
C TRP A 156 13.62 -0.03 20.11
N ALA A 157 12.29 -0.14 20.18
CA ALA A 157 11.55 -0.04 21.43
C ALA A 157 11.84 -1.21 22.38
N ASN A 158 11.92 -2.44 21.85
CA ASN A 158 12.26 -3.62 22.67
C ASN A 158 13.67 -3.54 23.24
N PHE A 159 14.65 -3.08 22.44
CA PHE A 159 16.01 -2.86 22.94
C PHE A 159 16.02 -1.87 24.11
N GLY A 160 15.38 -0.70 23.97
CA GLY A 160 15.30 0.29 25.04
C GLY A 160 14.61 -0.25 26.30
N ALA A 161 13.49 -0.95 26.15
CA ALA A 161 12.75 -1.55 27.24
C ALA A 161 13.57 -2.60 28.00
N ASP A 162 14.38 -3.39 27.31
CA ASP A 162 15.20 -4.44 27.91
C ASP A 162 16.49 -3.88 28.54
N ALA A 163 17.17 -2.97 27.85
CA ALA A 163 18.43 -2.37 28.30
C ALA A 163 18.26 -1.54 29.58
N TYR A 164 17.19 -0.75 29.68
CA TYR A 164 16.97 0.17 30.81
C TYR A 164 15.83 -0.25 31.73
N ARG A 165 15.42 -1.52 31.71
CA ARG A 165 14.32 -2.06 32.53
C ARG A 165 14.41 -1.70 34.02
N ARG A 166 15.64 -1.60 34.55
CA ARG A 166 15.93 -1.28 35.96
C ARG A 166 16.36 0.16 36.19
N ASP A 167 16.53 0.96 35.15
CA ASP A 167 16.99 2.36 35.20
C ASP A 167 15.95 3.27 34.55
N LEU A 168 14.94 3.64 35.35
CA LEU A 168 13.79 4.41 34.88
C LEU A 168 14.15 5.82 34.35
N PRO A 169 15.11 6.55 34.93
CA PRO A 169 15.59 7.80 34.34
C PRO A 169 16.16 7.61 32.94
N ASN A 170 17.04 6.64 32.72
CA ASN A 170 17.62 6.41 31.39
C ASN A 170 16.64 5.77 30.41
N LEU A 171 15.68 4.97 30.89
CA LEU A 171 14.54 4.50 30.10
C LEU A 171 13.77 5.70 29.51
N THR A 172 13.46 6.70 30.33
CA THR A 172 12.73 7.90 29.89
C THR A 172 13.52 8.65 28.82
N LYS A 173 14.82 8.88 29.05
CA LYS A 173 15.71 9.54 28.09
C LYS A 173 15.87 8.77 26.78
N TYR A 174 15.90 7.43 26.85
CA TYR A 174 15.97 6.59 25.66
C TYR A 174 14.73 6.78 24.78
N PHE A 175 13.54 6.63 25.37
CA PHE A 175 12.29 6.77 24.63
C PHE A 175 11.98 8.20 24.19
N ALA A 176 12.65 9.20 24.76
CA ALA A 176 12.62 10.60 24.33
C ALA A 176 13.59 10.96 23.18
N LEU A 177 14.37 9.99 22.65
CA LEU A 177 15.48 10.23 21.69
C LEU A 177 16.60 11.15 22.24
N GLU A 178 16.74 11.24 23.57
CA GLU A 178 17.75 12.08 24.22
C GLU A 178 19.06 11.34 24.46
N SER A 179 19.03 10.01 24.62
CA SER A 179 20.24 9.23 24.86
C SER A 179 21.02 8.94 23.57
N ALA A 180 22.36 8.85 23.70
CA ALA A 180 23.23 8.47 22.58
C ALA A 180 22.88 7.07 22.04
N ASP A 181 22.58 6.13 22.93
CA ASP A 181 22.19 4.77 22.58
C ASP A 181 20.87 4.72 21.80
N SER A 182 19.90 5.58 22.15
CA SER A 182 18.63 5.69 21.44
C SER A 182 18.81 6.18 20.01
N ARG A 183 19.63 7.22 19.82
CA ARG A 183 19.97 7.76 18.50
C ARG A 183 20.79 6.76 17.68
N LYS A 184 21.71 6.03 18.32
CA LYS A 184 22.49 4.98 17.65
C LYS A 184 21.60 3.84 17.18
N MET A 185 20.70 3.36 18.04
CA MET A 185 19.75 2.30 17.68
C MET A 185 18.80 2.76 16.57
N LEU A 186 18.35 4.03 16.59
CA LEU A 186 17.54 4.61 15.52
C LEU A 186 18.28 4.58 14.17
N GLN A 187 19.57 4.91 14.14
CA GLN A 187 20.37 4.83 12.91
C GLN A 187 20.60 3.39 12.46
N GLN A 188 20.79 2.46 13.40
CA GLN A 188 20.97 1.04 13.09
C GLN A 188 19.71 0.40 12.50
N GLU A 189 18.53 0.78 13.00
CA GLU A 189 17.24 0.22 12.56
C GLU A 189 16.64 0.91 11.35
N ARG A 190 17.25 2.01 10.90
CA ARG A 190 16.84 2.70 9.68
C ARG A 190 17.09 1.81 8.47
N ARG A 191 16.02 1.53 7.73
CA ARG A 191 16.06 0.94 6.40
C ARG A 191 16.18 2.04 5.34
N GLY A 192 16.63 1.70 4.14
CA GLY A 192 16.97 2.63 3.06
C GLY A 192 15.86 3.63 2.70
N THR A 193 15.11 3.34 1.65
CA THR A 193 14.00 4.19 1.16
C THR A 193 12.69 3.69 1.75
N LEU A 194 11.99 4.53 2.53
CA LEU A 194 10.66 4.22 3.04
C LEU A 194 9.60 4.34 1.94
N PHE A 195 8.65 3.41 1.90
CA PHE A 195 7.58 3.41 0.90
C PHE A 195 6.76 4.69 0.95
N ILE A 196 6.37 5.13 2.15
CA ILE A 196 5.46 6.26 2.35
C ILE A 196 6.02 7.58 1.79
N ASP A 197 7.35 7.73 1.78
CA ASP A 197 8.01 8.92 1.25
C ASP A 197 8.05 8.94 -0.29
N THR A 198 7.78 7.81 -0.93
CA THR A 198 7.82 7.66 -2.40
C THR A 198 6.46 7.33 -3.02
N GLN A 199 5.47 6.88 -2.25
CA GLN A 199 4.16 6.43 -2.74
C GLN A 199 3.51 7.42 -3.72
N ARG A 200 3.43 8.71 -3.37
CA ARG A 200 2.84 9.73 -4.26
C ARG A 200 3.57 9.83 -5.60
N LYS A 201 4.91 9.72 -5.60
CA LYS A 201 5.71 9.75 -6.84
C LYS A 201 5.50 8.48 -7.67
N LEU A 202 5.31 7.33 -7.01
CA LEU A 202 5.00 6.07 -7.67
C LEU A 202 3.62 6.12 -8.33
N ASN A 203 2.61 6.66 -7.66
CA ASN A 203 1.27 6.86 -8.27
C ASN A 203 1.35 7.72 -9.54
N PHE A 204 2.03 8.87 -9.49
CA PHE A 204 2.22 9.69 -10.71
C PHE A 204 3.03 8.97 -11.79
N TYR A 205 4.03 8.19 -11.40
CA TYR A 205 4.81 7.39 -12.33
C TYR A 205 3.95 6.35 -13.05
N LEU A 206 3.11 5.60 -12.33
CA LEU A 206 2.21 4.61 -12.92
C LEU A 206 1.12 5.26 -13.78
N ARG A 207 0.52 6.37 -13.31
CA ARG A 207 -0.47 7.13 -14.08
C ARG A 207 0.12 7.70 -15.37
N ALA A 208 1.38 8.12 -15.35
CA ALA A 208 2.08 8.60 -16.55
C ALA A 208 2.35 7.49 -17.57
N LEU A 209 2.53 6.24 -17.12
CA LEU A 209 2.72 5.10 -18.02
C LEU A 209 1.38 4.61 -18.58
N TRP A 210 0.40 4.30 -17.74
CA TRP A 210 -0.82 3.60 -18.16
C TRP A 210 -2.09 4.46 -18.19
N GLY A 211 -2.02 5.76 -17.84
CA GLY A 211 -3.18 6.65 -17.89
C GLY A 211 -4.28 6.33 -16.88
N ARG A 212 -4.03 5.44 -15.92
CA ARG A 212 -4.95 4.99 -14.86
C ARG A 212 -4.27 5.02 -13.49
N ASP A 213 -5.08 5.07 -12.44
CA ASP A 213 -4.59 4.97 -11.07
C ASP A 213 -4.38 3.49 -10.67
N PHE A 214 -3.47 3.28 -9.72
CA PHE A 214 -3.21 1.96 -9.12
C PHE A 214 -3.21 2.11 -7.60
N PHE A 215 -3.77 1.13 -6.91
CA PHE A 215 -3.80 1.14 -5.45
C PHE A 215 -2.52 0.52 -4.90
N LEU A 216 -1.68 1.33 -4.26
CA LEU A 216 -0.41 0.88 -3.66
C LEU A 216 -0.54 0.83 -2.14
N ARG A 217 -0.15 -0.29 -1.51
CA ARG A 217 -0.12 -0.43 -0.05
C ARG A 217 1.25 -0.90 0.46
N PRO A 218 1.74 -0.35 1.59
CA PRO A 218 2.90 -0.89 2.27
C PRO A 218 2.54 -2.17 3.04
N THR A 219 3.41 -3.16 2.96
CA THR A 219 3.33 -4.41 3.73
C THR A 219 4.62 -4.56 4.53
N ALA A 220 4.51 -5.02 5.77
CA ALA A 220 5.67 -5.28 6.61
C ALA A 220 6.57 -6.35 5.95
N ALA A 221 7.78 -5.95 5.56
CA ALA A 221 8.79 -6.85 4.99
C ALA A 221 9.83 -7.22 6.05
N ASP A 222 9.40 -7.75 7.18
CA ASP A 222 10.24 -8.01 8.36
C ASP A 222 10.94 -9.37 8.37
N TYR A 223 10.69 -10.20 7.35
CA TYR A 223 11.33 -11.48 7.14
C TYR A 223 12.12 -11.53 5.82
N GLU A 224 13.19 -12.32 5.80
CA GLU A 224 13.93 -12.59 4.56
C GLU A 224 13.03 -13.31 3.55
N GLY A 225 12.95 -12.78 2.33
CA GLY A 225 12.17 -13.39 1.25
C GLY A 225 10.78 -12.78 1.02
N PHE A 226 10.48 -11.61 1.57
CA PHE A 226 9.32 -10.84 1.13
C PHE A 226 9.34 -10.63 -0.39
N ARG A 227 8.19 -10.85 -1.02
CA ARG A 227 7.93 -10.53 -2.42
C ARG A 227 6.81 -9.53 -2.50
N PRO A 228 6.89 -8.51 -3.37
CA PRO A 228 5.70 -7.75 -3.71
C PRO A 228 4.63 -8.69 -4.28
N TYR A 229 3.36 -8.35 -4.15
CA TYR A 229 2.26 -9.18 -4.67
C TYR A 229 1.05 -8.32 -5.01
N ILE A 230 0.12 -8.90 -5.76
CA ILE A 230 -1.19 -8.29 -6.04
C ILE A 230 -2.25 -9.10 -5.29
N ASP A 231 -3.13 -8.39 -4.59
CA ASP A 231 -4.30 -8.95 -3.93
C ASP A 231 -5.47 -7.99 -4.12
N GLY A 232 -6.59 -8.47 -4.67
CA GLY A 232 -7.74 -7.62 -5.00
C GLY A 232 -7.38 -6.39 -5.85
N HIS A 233 -6.47 -6.54 -6.82
CA HIS A 233 -5.92 -5.45 -7.65
C HIS A 233 -5.14 -4.35 -6.89
N VAL A 234 -4.83 -4.59 -5.62
CA VAL A 234 -3.94 -3.74 -4.81
C VAL A 234 -2.52 -4.26 -4.90
N LEU A 235 -1.58 -3.36 -5.17
CA LEU A 235 -0.16 -3.61 -5.26
C LEU A 235 0.46 -3.51 -3.85
N HIS A 236 0.74 -4.65 -3.26
CA HIS A 236 1.40 -4.76 -1.96
C HIS A 236 2.92 -4.73 -2.12
N LEU A 237 3.55 -3.73 -1.50
CA LEU A 237 4.96 -3.41 -1.64
C LEU A 237 5.65 -3.41 -0.27
N PRO A 238 6.96 -3.65 -0.20
CA PRO A 238 7.65 -3.62 1.09
C PRO A 238 7.60 -2.20 1.69
N ASP A 239 7.37 -2.10 3.00
CA ASP A 239 7.31 -0.84 3.76
C ASP A 239 8.62 -0.04 3.74
N ALA A 240 9.74 -0.70 3.47
CA ALA A 240 11.02 -0.09 3.09
C ALA A 240 11.83 -0.99 2.16
N VAL A 241 12.70 -0.39 1.36
CA VAL A 241 13.72 -1.11 0.60
C VAL A 241 15.10 -0.52 0.82
N ASP A 242 16.11 -1.38 0.87
CA ASP A 242 17.51 -0.98 0.84
C ASP A 242 17.99 -0.84 -0.62
N ASP A 243 19.05 -0.05 -0.84
CA ASP A 243 19.69 0.04 -2.15
C ASP A 243 20.26 -1.34 -2.53
N VAL A 244 20.14 -1.72 -3.81
CA VAL A 244 20.65 -2.99 -4.32
C VAL A 244 21.78 -2.70 -5.29
N ALA A 245 23.02 -2.96 -4.84
CA ALA A 245 24.23 -2.52 -5.53
C ALA A 245 24.14 -1.01 -5.85
N ASP A 246 24.21 -0.63 -7.14
CA ASP A 246 24.11 0.77 -7.57
C ASP A 246 22.65 1.23 -7.83
N VAL A 247 21.67 0.35 -7.66
CA VAL A 247 20.25 0.67 -7.86
C VAL A 247 19.67 1.22 -6.56
N ARG A 248 19.33 2.51 -6.59
CA ARG A 248 18.70 3.19 -5.44
C ARG A 248 17.31 2.64 -5.16
N GLY A 249 16.90 2.68 -3.90
CA GLY A 249 15.58 2.20 -3.47
C GLY A 249 14.40 2.82 -4.23
N HIS A 250 14.50 4.09 -4.64
CA HIS A 250 13.49 4.72 -5.51
C HIS A 250 13.33 4.03 -6.86
N ASP A 251 14.43 3.62 -7.48
CA ASP A 251 14.42 2.94 -8.78
C ASP A 251 14.01 1.46 -8.62
N LEU A 252 14.34 0.84 -7.49
CA LEU A 252 13.81 -0.48 -7.12
C LEU A 252 12.28 -0.45 -6.96
N TYR A 253 11.73 0.55 -6.26
CA TYR A 253 10.27 0.70 -6.15
C TYR A 253 9.61 0.94 -7.51
N ARG A 254 10.23 1.72 -8.40
CA ARG A 254 9.74 1.87 -9.78
C ARG A 254 9.71 0.53 -10.52
N ALA A 255 10.76 -0.26 -10.38
CA ALA A 255 10.83 -1.58 -11.00
C ALA A 255 9.75 -2.52 -10.47
N MET A 256 9.54 -2.55 -9.14
CA MET A 256 8.48 -3.35 -8.50
C MET A 256 7.09 -2.91 -8.95
N THR A 257 6.79 -1.62 -8.85
CA THR A 257 5.46 -1.10 -9.17
C THR A 257 5.12 -1.24 -10.65
N ALA A 258 6.08 -0.99 -11.54
CA ALA A 258 5.89 -1.20 -12.97
C ALA A 258 5.67 -2.69 -13.30
N HIS A 259 6.34 -3.60 -12.59
CA HIS A 259 6.17 -5.04 -12.76
C HIS A 259 4.77 -5.50 -12.37
N LEU A 260 4.32 -5.13 -11.16
CA LEU A 260 2.95 -5.45 -10.72
C LEU A 260 1.88 -4.82 -11.62
N ALA A 261 2.09 -3.56 -12.05
CA ALA A 261 1.18 -2.90 -12.97
C ALA A 261 1.15 -3.59 -14.35
N ALA A 262 2.29 -4.13 -14.81
CA ALA A 262 2.36 -4.89 -16.05
C ALA A 262 1.51 -6.17 -15.98
N HIS A 263 1.51 -6.89 -14.86
CA HIS A 263 0.60 -8.01 -14.64
C HIS A 263 -0.87 -7.59 -14.77
N ILE A 264 -1.29 -6.51 -14.09
CA ILE A 264 -2.67 -6.00 -14.19
C ILE A 264 -3.04 -5.59 -15.62
N CYS A 265 -2.09 -5.01 -16.37
CA CYS A 265 -2.37 -4.48 -17.71
C CYS A 265 -2.29 -5.53 -18.82
N TYR A 266 -1.51 -6.60 -18.64
CA TYR A 266 -1.14 -7.50 -19.73
C TYR A 266 -1.42 -8.99 -19.47
N SER A 267 -1.90 -9.37 -18.29
CA SER A 267 -2.48 -10.70 -18.06
C SER A 267 -3.98 -10.66 -18.36
N THR A 268 -4.43 -11.46 -19.32
CA THR A 268 -5.80 -11.42 -19.84
C THR A 268 -6.70 -12.53 -19.33
N ALA A 269 -6.13 -13.58 -18.72
CA ALA A 269 -6.86 -14.70 -18.14
C ALA A 269 -6.02 -15.44 -17.09
N ALA A 270 -6.69 -16.18 -16.20
CA ALA A 270 -6.02 -17.11 -15.30
C ALA A 270 -5.24 -18.17 -16.08
N ILE A 271 -4.02 -18.47 -15.63
CA ILE A 271 -3.30 -19.67 -16.06
C ILE A 271 -3.81 -20.85 -15.21
N SER A 272 -4.25 -21.92 -15.85
CA SER A 272 -4.70 -23.11 -15.11
C SER A 272 -3.57 -23.72 -14.29
N ALA A 273 -3.80 -23.82 -12.98
CA ALA A 273 -2.92 -24.52 -12.04
C ALA A 273 -3.22 -26.02 -11.92
N GLU A 274 -4.23 -26.54 -12.64
CA GLU A 274 -4.65 -27.93 -12.53
C GLU A 274 -3.49 -28.89 -12.85
N GLN A 275 -3.27 -29.86 -11.94
CA GLN A 275 -2.24 -30.90 -12.07
C GLN A 275 -0.79 -30.39 -12.11
N LEU A 276 -0.55 -29.12 -11.78
CA LEU A 276 0.80 -28.58 -11.63
C LEU A 276 1.33 -28.78 -10.21
N SER A 277 2.60 -29.15 -10.12
CA SER A 277 3.37 -29.06 -8.88
C SER A 277 3.79 -27.60 -8.62
N PRO A 278 4.04 -27.22 -7.36
CA PRO A 278 4.51 -25.87 -7.03
C PRO A 278 5.81 -25.46 -7.75
N ALA A 279 6.70 -26.42 -8.03
CA ALA A 279 7.90 -26.15 -8.80
C ALA A 279 7.55 -25.79 -10.26
N GLN A 280 6.64 -26.53 -10.91
CA GLN A 280 6.18 -26.20 -12.27
C GLN A 280 5.53 -24.83 -12.33
N MET A 281 4.69 -24.48 -11.35
CA MET A 281 4.11 -23.14 -11.22
C MET A 281 5.19 -22.05 -11.18
N PHE A 282 6.27 -22.25 -10.41
CA PHE A 282 7.39 -21.30 -10.37
C PHE A 282 8.03 -21.07 -11.76
N PHE A 283 8.31 -22.13 -12.52
CA PHE A 283 8.91 -21.96 -13.86
C PHE A 283 7.97 -21.28 -14.85
N ILE A 284 6.66 -21.53 -14.74
CA ILE A 284 5.64 -20.84 -15.55
C ILE A 284 5.56 -19.37 -15.16
N GLY A 285 5.53 -19.06 -13.86
CA GLY A 285 5.56 -17.69 -13.35
C GLY A 285 6.76 -16.88 -13.84
N LEU A 286 7.95 -17.50 -13.87
CA LEU A 286 9.17 -16.86 -14.38
C LEU A 286 9.07 -16.45 -15.86
N ILE A 287 8.37 -17.23 -16.70
CA ILE A 287 8.08 -16.86 -18.09
C ILE A 287 6.99 -15.78 -18.15
N GLU A 288 5.95 -15.92 -17.34
CA GLU A 288 4.84 -14.97 -17.32
C GLU A 288 5.30 -13.56 -16.93
N ASP A 289 6.19 -13.44 -15.94
CA ASP A 289 6.89 -12.20 -15.62
C ASP A 289 7.57 -11.59 -16.85
N ALA A 290 8.35 -12.40 -17.59
CA ALA A 290 9.05 -11.92 -18.77
C ALA A 290 8.08 -11.53 -19.91
N ARG A 291 6.92 -12.20 -20.03
CA ARG A 291 5.89 -11.88 -21.03
C ARG A 291 5.25 -10.52 -20.74
N VAL A 292 4.83 -10.27 -19.51
CA VAL A 292 4.21 -8.98 -19.14
C VAL A 292 5.24 -7.85 -19.16
N GLU A 293 6.48 -8.11 -18.75
CA GLU A 293 7.59 -7.16 -18.86
C GLU A 293 7.91 -6.84 -20.33
N TYR A 294 7.89 -7.82 -21.23
CA TYR A 294 8.07 -7.59 -22.67
C TYR A 294 6.99 -6.65 -23.21
N ASN A 295 5.72 -6.89 -22.88
CA ASN A 295 4.60 -6.04 -23.32
C ASN A 295 4.75 -4.60 -22.81
N ALA A 296 5.08 -4.46 -21.52
CA ALA A 296 5.36 -3.16 -20.93
C ALA A 296 6.55 -2.45 -21.60
N ALA A 297 7.60 -3.20 -21.95
CA ALA A 297 8.79 -2.66 -22.61
C ALA A 297 8.54 -2.23 -24.07
N GLN A 298 7.61 -2.87 -24.79
CA GLN A 298 7.21 -2.42 -26.13
C GLN A 298 6.57 -1.03 -26.08
N ALA A 299 5.71 -0.78 -25.09
CA ALA A 299 5.10 0.53 -24.88
C ALA A 299 6.09 1.54 -24.26
N PHE A 300 6.94 1.07 -23.35
CA PHE A 300 7.84 1.90 -22.54
C PHE A 300 9.26 1.33 -22.51
N PRO A 301 10.11 1.60 -23.53
CA PRO A 301 11.44 1.01 -23.64
C PRO A 301 12.37 1.29 -22.44
N GLY A 302 12.11 2.35 -21.67
CA GLY A 302 12.82 2.65 -20.44
C GLY A 302 12.68 1.57 -19.35
N LEU A 303 11.59 0.80 -19.36
CA LEU A 303 11.34 -0.30 -18.41
C LEU A 303 12.28 -1.48 -18.64
N ALA A 304 12.51 -1.88 -19.90
CA ALA A 304 13.48 -2.93 -20.24
C ALA A 304 14.88 -2.60 -19.73
N LYS A 305 15.28 -1.32 -19.78
CA LYS A 305 16.56 -0.88 -19.22
C LYS A 305 16.57 -0.95 -17.69
N LEU A 306 15.48 -0.53 -17.04
CA LEU A 306 15.36 -0.56 -15.59
C LEU A 306 15.44 -2.00 -15.04
N TRP A 307 14.65 -2.91 -15.59
CA TRP A 307 14.65 -4.32 -15.21
C TRP A 307 15.93 -5.03 -15.63
N GLY A 308 16.43 -4.76 -16.84
CA GLY A 308 17.70 -5.30 -17.34
C GLY A 308 18.88 -4.98 -16.41
N ASN A 309 18.98 -3.75 -15.90
CA ASN A 309 20.02 -3.37 -14.93
C ASN A 309 19.95 -4.20 -13.63
N LEU A 310 18.75 -4.54 -13.16
CA LEU A 310 18.54 -5.38 -11.97
C LEU A 310 18.83 -6.86 -12.27
N LEU A 311 18.44 -7.36 -13.44
CA LEU A 311 18.70 -8.74 -13.89
C LEU A 311 20.20 -8.98 -14.20
N ALA A 312 20.92 -7.95 -14.62
CA ALA A 312 22.35 -8.00 -14.89
C ALA A 312 23.21 -8.05 -13.62
N LEU A 313 22.63 -7.82 -12.43
CA LEU A 313 23.37 -7.84 -11.17
C LEU A 313 24.08 -9.18 -10.96
N ARG A 314 25.22 -9.10 -10.28
CA ARG A 314 26.02 -10.25 -9.87
C ARG A 314 26.12 -10.24 -8.36
N TRP A 315 25.92 -11.41 -7.78
CA TRP A 315 25.81 -11.57 -6.34
C TRP A 315 27.00 -12.38 -5.83
N ASP A 316 27.69 -11.87 -4.80
CA ASP A 316 28.87 -12.54 -4.22
C ASP A 316 28.52 -13.84 -3.51
N LYS A 317 27.33 -13.91 -2.88
CA LYS A 317 26.87 -15.10 -2.17
C LYS A 317 26.55 -16.20 -3.17
N VAL A 318 27.15 -17.37 -3.03
CA VAL A 318 26.79 -18.54 -3.85
C VAL A 318 25.41 -19.05 -3.42
N PRO A 319 24.45 -19.24 -4.35
CA PRO A 319 23.15 -19.84 -4.02
C PRO A 319 23.28 -21.26 -3.48
N GLU A 320 22.27 -21.71 -2.75
CA GLU A 320 22.21 -23.08 -2.22
C GLU A 320 22.17 -24.16 -3.33
N HIS A 321 21.67 -23.80 -4.53
CA HIS A 321 21.56 -24.70 -5.66
C HIS A 321 22.06 -24.03 -6.96
N PRO A 322 22.89 -24.70 -7.79
CA PRO A 322 23.47 -24.10 -9.00
C PRO A 322 22.43 -23.66 -10.03
N THR A 323 21.30 -24.36 -10.13
CA THR A 323 20.14 -23.98 -10.98
C THR A 323 19.65 -22.55 -10.75
N MET A 324 19.83 -21.98 -9.55
CA MET A 324 19.42 -20.59 -9.30
C MET A 324 20.22 -19.60 -10.16
N VAL A 325 21.52 -19.83 -10.34
CA VAL A 325 22.38 -19.00 -11.20
C VAL A 325 21.93 -19.12 -12.66
N ALA A 326 21.57 -20.33 -13.09
CA ALA A 326 21.07 -20.57 -14.44
C ALA A 326 19.71 -19.89 -14.69
N LEU A 327 18.80 -19.92 -13.71
CA LEU A 327 17.50 -19.25 -13.79
C LEU A 327 17.62 -17.72 -13.78
N GLU A 328 18.51 -17.17 -12.96
CA GLU A 328 18.82 -15.73 -12.95
C GLU A 328 19.39 -15.27 -14.30
N ALA A 329 20.32 -16.05 -14.87
CA ALA A 329 20.87 -15.77 -16.20
C ALA A 329 19.81 -15.92 -17.30
N PHE A 330 18.91 -16.91 -17.19
CA PHE A 330 17.83 -17.11 -18.13
C PHE A 330 16.81 -15.97 -18.08
N ALA A 331 16.42 -15.49 -16.90
CA ALA A 331 15.56 -14.31 -16.76
C ALA A 331 16.20 -13.07 -17.41
N HIS A 332 17.52 -12.89 -17.28
CA HIS A 332 18.24 -11.83 -17.98
C HIS A 332 18.20 -12.01 -19.51
N LEU A 333 18.35 -13.24 -20.02
CA LEU A 333 18.20 -13.55 -21.45
C LEU A 333 16.79 -13.27 -21.99
N LEU A 334 15.74 -13.51 -21.19
CA LEU A 334 14.37 -13.17 -21.60
C LEU A 334 14.17 -11.66 -21.77
N ASN A 335 14.85 -10.83 -20.98
CA ASN A 335 14.83 -9.38 -21.10
C ASN A 335 15.75 -8.85 -22.22
N ASP A 336 16.96 -9.41 -22.36
CA ASP A 336 17.96 -9.01 -23.35
C ASP A 336 18.34 -10.18 -24.29
N PRO A 337 17.93 -10.15 -25.57
CA PRO A 337 18.25 -11.20 -26.53
C PRO A 337 19.76 -11.34 -26.82
N GLY A 338 20.57 -10.34 -26.46
CA GLY A 338 22.02 -10.39 -26.59
C GLY A 338 22.74 -11.08 -25.42
N ALA A 339 22.03 -11.38 -24.32
CA ALA A 339 22.62 -12.11 -23.20
C ALA A 339 22.79 -13.61 -23.53
N THR A 340 23.59 -14.31 -22.73
CA THR A 340 23.74 -15.77 -22.82
C THR A 340 23.76 -16.36 -21.41
N THR A 341 23.20 -17.55 -21.27
CA THR A 341 23.22 -18.33 -20.05
C THR A 341 24.45 -19.22 -19.92
N GLY A 342 25.17 -19.46 -21.03
CA GLY A 342 26.22 -20.47 -21.11
C GLY A 342 25.70 -21.91 -21.15
N ASN A 343 24.38 -22.11 -21.25
CA ASN A 343 23.73 -23.41 -21.38
C ASN A 343 22.96 -23.45 -22.71
N ALA A 344 23.35 -24.35 -23.61
CA ALA A 344 22.78 -24.45 -24.95
C ALA A 344 21.27 -24.72 -24.97
N GLN A 345 20.72 -25.45 -23.99
CA GLN A 345 19.28 -25.71 -23.92
C GLN A 345 18.50 -24.46 -23.49
N LEU A 346 19.03 -23.70 -22.53
CA LEU A 346 18.43 -22.45 -22.09
C LEU A 346 18.57 -21.35 -23.15
N ASP A 347 19.72 -21.25 -23.80
CA ASP A 347 19.94 -20.30 -24.90
C ASP A 347 19.01 -20.60 -26.09
N ALA A 348 18.80 -21.87 -26.43
CA ALA A 348 17.82 -22.27 -27.45
C ALA A 348 16.37 -21.92 -27.04
N LEU A 349 16.03 -22.11 -25.76
CA LEU A 349 14.71 -21.77 -25.24
C LEU A 349 14.47 -20.25 -25.22
N GLY A 350 15.49 -19.45 -24.90
CA GLY A 350 15.43 -17.99 -24.97
C GLY A 350 15.33 -17.50 -26.42
N ALA A 351 16.04 -18.12 -27.37
CA ALA A 351 15.87 -17.82 -28.79
C ALA A 351 14.43 -18.12 -29.27
N LYS A 352 13.83 -19.22 -28.80
CA LYS A 352 12.42 -19.53 -29.04
C LYS A 352 11.49 -18.46 -28.46
N PHE A 353 11.74 -18.01 -27.22
CA PHE A 353 10.97 -16.92 -26.61
C PHE A 353 10.96 -15.69 -27.51
N HIS A 354 12.14 -15.19 -27.90
CA HIS A 354 12.27 -13.98 -28.71
C HIS A 354 11.71 -14.13 -30.14
N ALA A 355 11.67 -15.34 -30.68
CA ALA A 355 11.08 -15.62 -31.99
C ALA A 355 9.54 -15.60 -31.98
N GLU A 356 8.91 -15.96 -30.86
CA GLU A 356 7.45 -16.17 -30.77
C GLU A 356 6.73 -15.06 -29.98
N ILE A 357 7.41 -14.36 -29.07
CA ILE A 357 6.77 -13.45 -28.10
C ILE A 357 6.01 -12.28 -28.75
N ALA A 358 6.47 -11.77 -29.89
CA ALA A 358 5.78 -10.66 -30.56
C ALA A 358 4.35 -11.06 -30.98
N ASP A 359 4.21 -12.25 -31.56
CA ASP A 359 2.94 -12.79 -32.06
C ASP A 359 2.06 -13.37 -30.95
N ARG A 360 2.67 -13.77 -29.82
CA ARG A 360 2.01 -14.42 -28.68
C ARG A 360 1.99 -13.60 -27.40
N SER A 361 2.27 -12.30 -27.53
CA SER A 361 2.35 -11.33 -26.45
C SER A 361 1.10 -11.30 -25.56
N THR A 362 -0.09 -11.57 -26.11
CA THR A 362 -1.39 -11.53 -25.40
C THR A 362 -1.90 -12.92 -24.98
N ASP A 363 -1.14 -13.98 -25.25
CA ASP A 363 -1.53 -15.36 -25.00
C ASP A 363 -0.87 -15.93 -23.75
N ASN A 364 -1.61 -15.99 -22.64
CA ASN A 364 -1.14 -16.53 -21.36
C ASN A 364 -0.73 -18.02 -21.45
N GLN A 365 -1.24 -18.79 -22.43
CA GLN A 365 -0.79 -20.17 -22.66
C GLN A 365 0.65 -20.24 -23.18
N PHE A 366 1.21 -19.13 -23.68
CA PHE A 366 2.62 -19.06 -24.04
C PHE A 366 3.50 -19.31 -22.82
N SER A 367 3.20 -18.63 -21.71
CA SER A 367 3.92 -18.75 -20.45
C SER A 367 3.82 -20.16 -19.88
N TRP A 368 2.64 -20.79 -19.97
CA TRP A 368 2.44 -22.17 -19.56
C TRP A 368 3.33 -23.15 -20.34
N HIS A 369 3.26 -23.12 -21.67
CA HIS A 369 4.01 -24.07 -22.52
C HIS A 369 5.52 -23.91 -22.35
N LEU A 370 6.01 -22.67 -22.44
CA LEU A 370 7.44 -22.40 -22.35
C LEU A 370 7.98 -22.62 -20.93
N GLY A 371 7.18 -22.34 -19.90
CA GLY A 371 7.52 -22.64 -18.51
C GLY A 371 7.65 -24.14 -18.25
N MET A 372 6.80 -24.96 -18.86
CA MET A 372 6.90 -26.41 -18.81
C MET A 372 8.13 -26.94 -19.57
N GLU A 373 8.47 -26.35 -20.72
CA GLU A 373 9.72 -26.65 -21.42
C GLU A 373 10.94 -26.32 -20.55
N LEU A 374 10.95 -25.16 -19.90
CA LEU A 374 12.00 -24.75 -18.96
C LEU A 374 12.13 -25.71 -17.77
N TYR A 375 11.01 -26.12 -17.16
CA TYR A 375 11.00 -27.12 -16.10
C TYR A 375 11.66 -28.43 -16.56
N HIS A 376 11.33 -28.91 -17.76
CA HIS A 376 11.85 -30.16 -18.30
C HIS A 376 13.36 -30.12 -18.58
N VAL A 377 13.94 -28.96 -18.90
CA VAL A 377 15.40 -28.79 -19.01
C VAL A 377 16.10 -29.24 -17.74
N PHE A 378 15.63 -28.79 -16.57
CA PHE A 378 16.22 -29.15 -15.27
C PHE A 378 15.73 -30.51 -14.75
N ALA A 379 14.49 -30.92 -15.07
CA ALA A 379 13.99 -32.23 -14.64
C ALA A 379 14.73 -33.39 -15.32
N ALA A 380 15.15 -33.21 -16.58
CA ALA A 380 15.91 -34.20 -17.34
C ALA A 380 17.25 -34.56 -16.68
N THR A 381 17.88 -33.59 -15.99
CA THR A 381 19.14 -33.79 -15.27
C THR A 381 18.95 -34.01 -13.76
N ARG A 382 17.70 -34.00 -13.27
CA ARG A 382 17.33 -34.05 -11.84
C ARG A 382 17.85 -32.86 -11.03
N ASP A 383 17.95 -31.70 -11.67
CA ASP A 383 18.47 -30.45 -11.09
C ASP A 383 17.34 -29.45 -10.73
N VAL A 384 16.12 -29.94 -10.51
CA VAL A 384 15.00 -29.11 -10.05
C VAL A 384 15.16 -28.85 -8.54
N PRO A 385 15.36 -27.59 -8.10
CA PRO A 385 15.48 -27.28 -6.69
C PRO A 385 14.14 -27.44 -5.95
N SER A 386 14.21 -27.56 -4.62
CA SER A 386 13.00 -27.44 -3.79
C SER A 386 12.36 -26.05 -3.91
N LEU A 387 11.04 -25.95 -3.71
CA LEU A 387 10.31 -24.68 -3.77
C LEU A 387 10.90 -23.60 -2.85
N ARG A 388 11.36 -23.97 -1.65
CA ARG A 388 12.02 -23.03 -0.74
C ARG A 388 13.23 -22.35 -1.38
N ILE A 389 14.02 -23.11 -2.15
CA ILE A 389 15.21 -22.59 -2.84
C ILE A 389 14.78 -21.75 -4.05
N LEU A 390 13.77 -22.19 -4.81
CA LEU A 390 13.22 -21.44 -5.95
C LEU A 390 12.73 -20.05 -5.52
N ASN A 391 11.95 -19.98 -4.43
CA ASN A 391 11.42 -18.71 -3.91
C ASN A 391 12.52 -17.75 -3.39
N ALA A 392 13.74 -18.24 -3.18
CA ALA A 392 14.91 -17.44 -2.83
C ALA A 392 15.67 -16.86 -4.05
N ILE A 393 15.12 -16.94 -5.27
CA ILE A 393 15.71 -16.36 -6.49
C ILE A 393 16.05 -14.87 -6.33
N ARG A 394 17.21 -14.40 -6.80
CA ARG A 394 17.64 -13.03 -6.47
C ARG A 394 17.25 -12.01 -7.53
N ILE A 395 15.95 -11.92 -7.80
CA ILE A 395 15.35 -10.91 -8.67
C ILE A 395 14.43 -10.04 -7.78
N PRO A 396 14.93 -8.95 -7.19
CA PRO A 396 14.30 -8.31 -6.04
C PRO A 396 13.01 -7.55 -6.36
N TYR A 397 12.72 -7.29 -7.63
CA TYR A 397 11.57 -6.48 -8.04
C TYR A 397 10.33 -7.30 -8.45
N ARG A 398 10.50 -8.59 -8.75
CA ARG A 398 9.42 -9.47 -9.20
C ARG A 398 8.60 -9.98 -8.02
N ASP A 399 7.34 -10.27 -8.32
CA ASP A 399 6.32 -10.67 -7.37
C ASP A 399 6.34 -12.16 -7.04
N ASP A 400 5.32 -12.66 -6.34
CA ASP A 400 5.14 -14.09 -6.07
C ASP A 400 4.24 -14.80 -7.09
N ASN A 401 3.82 -14.10 -8.13
CA ASN A 401 2.95 -14.55 -9.21
C ASN A 401 1.57 -15.06 -8.75
N ARG A 402 1.11 -14.80 -7.52
CA ARG A 402 -0.22 -15.29 -7.09
C ARG A 402 -1.35 -14.83 -8.03
N PHE A 403 -1.22 -13.60 -8.55
CA PHE A 403 -2.20 -12.96 -9.41
C PHE A 403 -2.52 -13.74 -10.69
N VAL A 404 -1.52 -14.44 -11.26
CA VAL A 404 -1.70 -15.12 -12.55
C VAL A 404 -2.48 -16.43 -12.42
N TRP A 405 -2.57 -16.98 -11.21
CA TRP A 405 -3.28 -18.21 -10.89
C TRP A 405 -4.70 -17.94 -10.37
N GLU A 406 -4.83 -16.92 -9.52
CA GLU A 406 -6.08 -16.51 -8.87
C GLU A 406 -6.77 -15.38 -9.64
N PHE A 407 -6.45 -15.21 -10.93
CA PHE A 407 -6.97 -14.11 -11.73
C PHE A 407 -8.49 -14.05 -11.65
N GLU A 408 -8.99 -12.96 -11.09
CA GLU A 408 -10.38 -12.54 -11.12
C GLU A 408 -10.44 -11.28 -12.00
N GLU A 409 -11.43 -11.21 -12.90
CA GLU A 409 -11.70 -9.95 -13.59
C GLU A 409 -12.10 -8.89 -12.56
N PHE A 410 -11.57 -7.67 -12.71
CA PHE A 410 -11.90 -6.60 -11.78
C PHE A 410 -13.37 -6.21 -11.88
N ASP A 411 -14.17 -6.57 -10.88
CA ASP A 411 -15.56 -6.14 -10.74
C ASP A 411 -15.66 -4.92 -9.80
N TRP A 412 -15.83 -3.76 -10.43
CA TRP A 412 -16.04 -2.48 -9.75
C TRP A 412 -17.28 -2.46 -8.84
N ASP A 413 -18.35 -3.14 -9.24
CA ASP A 413 -19.63 -3.14 -8.51
C ASP A 413 -19.55 -4.03 -7.26
N ALA A 414 -18.72 -5.07 -7.28
CA ALA A 414 -18.50 -5.98 -6.15
C ALA A 414 -17.44 -5.48 -5.16
N HIS A 415 -16.34 -4.86 -5.62
CA HIS A 415 -15.16 -4.58 -4.79
C HIS A 415 -14.83 -3.09 -4.59
N GLY A 416 -15.42 -2.18 -5.39
CA GLY A 416 -15.04 -0.76 -5.40
C GLY A 416 -15.31 0.01 -4.10
N ALA A 417 -16.25 -0.45 -3.27
CA ALA A 417 -16.66 0.23 -2.04
C ALA A 417 -15.86 -0.17 -0.78
N GLU A 418 -15.11 -1.26 -0.79
CA GLU A 418 -14.29 -1.67 0.37
C GLU A 418 -12.83 -1.22 0.23
N TYR A 419 -12.36 -0.97 -1.00
CA TYR A 419 -10.93 -0.84 -1.30
C TYR A 419 -10.43 0.58 -1.56
N ILE A 420 -11.32 1.58 -1.64
CA ILE A 420 -10.97 2.97 -1.92
C ILE A 420 -11.21 3.86 -0.69
N PRO A 421 -10.19 4.55 -0.13
CA PRO A 421 -10.42 5.57 0.89
C PRO A 421 -11.42 6.61 0.38
N ALA A 422 -12.38 7.05 1.21
CA ALA A 422 -13.42 8.01 0.80
C ALA A 422 -12.84 9.29 0.15
N SER A 423 -11.61 9.67 0.50
CA SER A 423 -10.87 10.80 -0.07
C SER A 423 -10.46 10.64 -1.54
N GLN A 424 -10.50 9.43 -2.10
CA GLN A 424 -10.07 9.11 -3.47
C GLN A 424 -11.23 8.66 -4.38
N ARG A 425 -12.45 8.58 -3.87
CA ARG A 425 -13.63 8.28 -4.68
C ARG A 425 -14.10 9.56 -5.36
N GLN A 426 -13.72 9.76 -6.63
CA GLN A 426 -14.38 10.78 -7.44
C GLN A 426 -15.75 10.27 -7.85
N VAL A 427 -16.81 10.80 -7.24
CA VAL A 427 -18.19 10.40 -7.54
C VAL A 427 -18.68 11.18 -8.76
N ARG A 428 -19.01 10.48 -9.85
CA ARG A 428 -19.62 11.09 -11.04
C ARG A 428 -21.14 11.01 -10.97
N LYS A 429 -21.82 12.16 -11.04
CA LYS A 429 -23.29 12.25 -11.09
C LYS A 429 -23.73 12.79 -12.43
N TYR A 430 -24.67 12.11 -13.09
CA TYR A 430 -25.33 12.62 -14.29
C TYR A 430 -26.61 13.32 -13.91
N VAL A 431 -26.61 14.64 -14.01
CA VAL A 431 -27.68 15.50 -13.48
C VAL A 431 -28.35 16.31 -14.58
N SER A 432 -29.57 16.77 -14.33
CA SER A 432 -30.24 17.71 -15.23
C SER A 432 -29.53 19.06 -15.28
N ALA A 433 -29.77 19.84 -16.34
CA ALA A 433 -29.23 21.20 -16.45
C ALA A 433 -29.64 22.12 -15.27
N ILE A 434 -30.82 21.89 -14.69
CA ILE A 434 -31.31 22.65 -13.53
C ILE A 434 -30.52 22.32 -12.27
N GLU A 435 -30.25 21.03 -12.02
CA GLU A 435 -29.43 20.60 -10.89
C GLU A 435 -27.98 21.09 -11.04
N LEU A 436 -27.43 21.01 -12.26
CA LEU A 436 -26.09 21.51 -12.56
C LEU A 436 -25.98 23.01 -12.25
N ALA A 437 -26.94 23.82 -12.70
CA ALA A 437 -26.92 25.27 -12.51
C ALA A 437 -27.09 25.72 -11.05
N ASN A 438 -27.73 24.89 -10.22
CA ASN A 438 -28.03 25.25 -8.83
C ASN A 438 -26.98 24.73 -7.82
N GLU A 439 -26.36 23.59 -8.10
CA GLU A 439 -25.55 22.85 -7.12
C GLU A 439 -24.06 22.75 -7.49
N VAL A 440 -23.65 23.17 -8.70
CA VAL A 440 -22.23 23.15 -9.07
C VAL A 440 -21.51 24.39 -8.53
N ASP A 441 -20.62 24.16 -7.58
CA ASP A 441 -19.79 25.22 -6.97
C ASP A 441 -18.64 25.68 -7.90
N VAL A 442 -18.08 24.78 -8.71
CA VAL A 442 -16.93 25.04 -9.59
C VAL A 442 -17.16 24.43 -10.96
N GLU A 443 -17.45 25.28 -11.94
CA GLU A 443 -17.89 24.91 -13.29
C GLU A 443 -16.85 24.12 -14.12
N LEU A 444 -15.57 24.19 -13.74
CA LEU A 444 -14.44 23.60 -14.48
C LEU A 444 -13.51 22.77 -13.58
N ALA A 445 -14.06 22.13 -12.55
CA ALA A 445 -13.27 21.33 -11.61
C ALA A 445 -12.46 20.22 -12.32
N GLY A 446 -11.23 19.99 -11.84
CA GLY A 446 -10.28 19.06 -12.42
C GLY A 446 -10.34 17.66 -11.81
N ASP A 447 -9.29 16.87 -12.06
CA ASP A 447 -9.14 15.50 -11.54
C ASP A 447 -8.99 15.44 -10.00
N ASP A 448 -8.89 16.59 -9.34
CA ASP A 448 -8.80 16.77 -7.89
C ASP A 448 -10.18 16.96 -7.23
N ALA A 449 -11.26 17.01 -8.01
CA ALA A 449 -12.63 17.12 -7.52
C ALA A 449 -13.11 15.81 -6.86
N GLN A 450 -13.73 15.90 -5.68
CA GLN A 450 -14.36 14.76 -5.00
C GLN A 450 -15.67 14.31 -5.68
N GLU A 451 -16.41 15.25 -6.29
CA GLU A 451 -17.57 14.96 -7.12
C GLU A 451 -17.42 15.67 -8.47
N ILE A 452 -17.73 14.97 -9.57
CA ILE A 452 -17.88 15.58 -10.89
C ILE A 452 -19.33 15.44 -11.32
N TRP A 453 -19.98 16.58 -11.54
CA TRP A 453 -21.35 16.64 -12.02
C TRP A 453 -21.34 16.85 -13.53
N VAL A 454 -21.90 15.89 -14.26
CA VAL A 454 -21.97 15.91 -15.71
C VAL A 454 -23.41 16.18 -16.13
N GLY A 455 -23.62 17.19 -16.98
CA GLY A 455 -24.93 17.44 -17.57
C GLY A 455 -25.37 16.24 -18.41
N LYS A 456 -26.47 15.59 -18.03
CA LYS A 456 -27.01 14.42 -18.75
C LYS A 456 -27.61 14.78 -20.10
N ASP A 457 -28.10 16.02 -20.22
CA ASP A 457 -28.82 16.52 -21.39
C ASP A 457 -27.83 17.29 -22.28
N THR A 458 -27.93 17.09 -23.59
CA THR A 458 -27.13 17.85 -24.57
C THR A 458 -27.56 19.31 -24.60
N PHE A 459 -26.68 20.22 -24.21
CA PHE A 459 -26.98 21.64 -24.14
C PHE A 459 -26.23 22.43 -25.21
N MET A 460 -26.97 23.10 -26.10
CA MET A 460 -26.37 23.92 -27.16
C MET A 460 -26.14 25.36 -26.70
N PRO A 461 -25.05 26.01 -27.13
CA PRO A 461 -24.87 27.46 -27.00
C PRO A 461 -26.07 28.23 -27.58
N TYR A 462 -26.62 29.14 -26.78
CA TYR A 462 -27.75 29.96 -27.19
C TYR A 462 -27.33 31.11 -28.14
N GLU A 463 -26.04 31.47 -28.15
CA GLU A 463 -25.53 32.66 -28.84
C GLU A 463 -25.54 32.56 -30.38
N ASP A 464 -25.68 31.36 -30.95
CA ASP A 464 -25.56 31.13 -32.40
C ASP A 464 -26.89 30.89 -33.13
N ALA A 465 -28.05 31.22 -32.52
CA ALA A 465 -29.37 31.09 -33.16
C ALA A 465 -29.65 29.72 -33.84
N GLY A 466 -29.08 28.64 -33.30
CA GLY A 466 -29.21 27.28 -33.84
C GLY A 466 -28.15 26.87 -34.87
N GLU A 467 -27.13 27.70 -35.12
CA GLU A 467 -25.97 27.36 -35.97
C GLU A 467 -24.84 26.63 -35.23
N ALA A 468 -24.90 26.57 -33.89
CA ALA A 468 -23.91 25.85 -33.10
C ALA A 468 -23.89 24.34 -33.45
N THR A 469 -22.74 23.87 -33.96
CA THR A 469 -22.53 22.46 -34.33
C THR A 469 -21.93 21.61 -33.22
N VAL A 470 -21.55 22.23 -32.09
CA VAL A 470 -20.85 21.58 -30.96
C VAL A 470 -21.60 21.94 -29.67
N SER A 471 -21.96 20.94 -28.88
CA SER A 471 -22.66 21.16 -27.61
C SER A 471 -21.69 21.54 -26.49
N HIS A 472 -22.18 22.12 -25.40
CA HIS A 472 -21.38 22.34 -24.20
C HIS A 472 -20.83 21.03 -23.62
N ASN A 473 -21.59 19.94 -23.77
CA ASN A 473 -21.15 18.61 -23.37
C ASN A 473 -19.93 18.15 -24.19
N ASP A 474 -19.86 18.50 -25.47
CA ASP A 474 -18.70 18.17 -26.31
C ASP A 474 -17.53 19.14 -26.09
N MET A 475 -17.80 20.41 -25.79
CA MET A 475 -16.76 21.42 -25.56
C MET A 475 -16.05 21.25 -24.22
N TRP A 476 -16.79 20.88 -23.16
CA TRP A 476 -16.31 20.86 -21.77
C TRP A 476 -16.47 19.52 -21.08
N GLY A 477 -17.28 18.61 -21.62
CA GLY A 477 -17.36 17.25 -21.11
C GLY A 477 -16.04 16.54 -21.34
N LYS A 478 -15.32 16.32 -20.24
CA LYS A 478 -14.17 15.41 -20.27
C LYS A 478 -14.68 13.99 -20.29
N GLU A 479 -14.19 13.20 -21.24
CA GLU A 479 -14.39 11.75 -21.21
C GLU A 479 -14.03 11.24 -19.81
N PRO A 480 -14.80 10.29 -19.26
CA PRO A 480 -14.40 9.62 -18.03
C PRO A 480 -12.98 9.12 -18.23
N ILE A 481 -12.07 9.52 -17.34
CA ILE A 481 -10.86 8.74 -17.17
C ILE A 481 -11.39 7.36 -16.79
N SER A 482 -11.04 6.34 -17.58
CA SER A 482 -11.47 4.98 -17.34
C SER A 482 -11.35 4.70 -15.84
N ALA A 483 -12.44 4.21 -15.25
CA ALA A 483 -12.37 3.74 -13.87
C ALA A 483 -11.13 2.84 -13.77
N PRO A 484 -10.26 3.01 -12.75
CA PRO A 484 -8.97 2.37 -12.67
C PRO A 484 -8.98 0.99 -13.30
#